data_AF-A0A9X7GU65-F1
#
_entry.id   AF-A0A9X7GU65-F1
#
_cell.length_a   1.000
_cell.length_b   1.000
_cell.length_c   1.000
_cell.angle_alpha   90.00
_cell.angle_beta   90.00
_cell.angle_gamma   90.00
#
_symmetry.space_group_name_H-M   'P 1'
#
loop_
_entity.id
_entity.type
_entity.pdbx_description
1 polymer ?
#
loop_
_entity_poly.entity_id
_entity_poly.type
_entity_poly.pdbx_seq_one_letter_code
_entity_poly.pdbx_strand_id
1 'polypeptide(L)'
;MGVSWRYFKEYKIVEHEENDFNEMIRYIDDEEMILTYITSGTLRNVFENYGIHIPIYDQYEPPNSKILELVSPYEIVLACDGAIKILKEGINPEFEGFDGEKSLLWELDDLDGRNGGSRTIEELNERIIDKLEYIKSISNRGYYFIENDD
;
A
#
# COMPACT_ATOMS: atom_id res chain seq x y z
N MET A 1 -16.99 4.03 -0.28
CA MET A 1 -16.47 2.91 0.52
C MET A 1 -14.96 3.09 0.55
N GLY A 2 -14.36 3.12 1.74
CA GLY A 2 -12.91 3.22 1.90
C GLY A 2 -12.26 1.85 1.74
N VAL A 3 -10.96 1.82 1.49
CA VAL A 3 -10.14 0.60 1.61
C VAL A 3 -9.28 0.79 2.86
N SER A 4 -9.25 -0.21 3.73
CA SER A 4 -8.43 -0.19 4.94
C SER A 4 -7.13 -0.96 4.71
N TRP A 5 -6.00 -0.29 4.91
CA TRP A 5 -4.71 -0.96 5.03
C TRP A 5 -4.39 -1.10 6.50
N ARG A 6 -3.93 -2.27 6.90
CA ARG A 6 -3.49 -2.54 8.27
C ARG A 6 -1.97 -2.52 8.34
N TYR A 7 -1.43 -1.98 9.43
CA TYR A 7 0.00 -2.05 9.71
C TYR A 7 0.28 -2.53 11.12
N PHE A 8 1.29 -3.39 11.25
CA PHE A 8 1.62 -4.06 12.51
C PHE A 8 3.11 -4.38 12.58
N LYS A 9 3.64 -4.64 13.78
CA LYS A 9 5.05 -5.05 13.95
C LYS A 9 5.26 -6.54 13.92
N GLU A 10 4.35 -7.26 14.56
CA GLU A 10 4.44 -8.70 14.73
C GLU A 10 3.05 -9.32 14.56
N TYR A 11 3.01 -10.61 14.24
CA TYR A 11 1.78 -11.38 14.21
C TYR A 11 2.01 -12.74 14.88
N LYS A 12 0.91 -13.35 15.31
CA LYS A 12 0.85 -14.73 15.80
C LYS A 12 -0.40 -15.39 15.26
N ILE A 13 -0.33 -16.69 15.00
CA ILE A 13 -1.53 -17.49 14.75
C ILE A 13 -1.91 -18.18 16.05
N VAL A 14 -3.15 -17.96 16.48
CA VAL A 14 -3.67 -18.42 17.77
C VAL A 14 -4.95 -19.20 17.57
N GLU A 15 -5.22 -20.17 18.44
CA GLU A 15 -6.51 -20.85 18.47
C GLU A 15 -7.61 -19.85 18.84
N HIS A 16 -8.74 -19.92 18.14
CA HIS A 16 -9.88 -19.04 18.35
C HIS A 16 -11.05 -19.84 18.92
N GLU A 17 -11.38 -19.61 20.19
CA GLU A 17 -12.37 -20.44 20.92
C GLU A 17 -13.83 -20.03 20.66
N GLU A 18 -14.10 -18.85 20.08
CA GLU A 18 -15.44 -18.22 20.07
C GLU A 18 -16.19 -18.24 18.72
N ASN A 19 -15.59 -18.70 17.61
CA ASN A 19 -16.22 -18.75 16.27
C ASN A 19 -15.99 -20.10 15.58
N ASP A 20 -16.65 -20.32 14.43
CA ASP A 20 -16.47 -21.51 13.56
C ASP A 20 -15.03 -21.66 13.00
N PHE A 21 -14.16 -20.68 13.23
CA PHE A 21 -12.75 -20.70 12.82
C PHE A 21 -11.87 -21.25 13.95
N ASN A 22 -11.08 -22.29 13.65
CA ASN A 22 -10.20 -22.92 14.64
C ASN A 22 -9.00 -22.04 15.03
N GLU A 23 -8.51 -21.21 14.10
CA GLU A 23 -7.32 -20.39 14.27
C GLU A 23 -7.55 -18.99 13.68
N MET A 24 -6.90 -17.97 14.24
CA MET A 24 -6.92 -16.59 13.73
C MET A 24 -5.53 -15.97 13.69
N ILE A 25 -5.34 -14.97 12.85
CA ILE A 25 -4.17 -14.08 12.85
C ILE A 25 -4.39 -13.00 13.93
N ARG A 26 -3.49 -12.96 14.90
CA ARG A 26 -3.41 -11.89 15.90
C ARG A 26 -2.25 -10.97 15.58
N TYR A 27 -2.56 -9.75 15.17
CA TYR A 27 -1.59 -8.68 14.95
C TYR A 27 -1.19 -8.00 16.28
N ILE A 28 0.04 -7.51 16.36
CA ILE A 28 0.63 -6.86 17.54
C ILE A 28 1.20 -5.50 17.12
N ASP A 29 0.95 -4.48 17.96
CA ASP A 29 1.12 -3.07 17.61
C ASP A 29 0.33 -2.74 16.33
N ASP A 30 -0.94 -3.13 16.34
CA ASP A 30 -1.85 -3.12 15.21
C ASP A 30 -2.63 -1.81 15.10
N GLU A 31 -2.56 -1.18 13.93
CA GLU A 31 -3.27 0.05 13.61
C GLU A 31 -3.75 0.03 12.15
N GLU A 32 -4.75 0.87 11.84
CA GLU A 32 -5.37 0.94 10.52
C GLU A 32 -5.12 2.30 9.86
N MET A 33 -4.84 2.25 8.56
CA MET A 33 -4.74 3.40 7.69
C MET A 33 -5.95 3.40 6.73
N ILE A 34 -6.87 4.33 6.99
CA ILE A 34 -8.07 4.50 6.16
C ILE A 34 -7.69 5.28 4.89
N LEU A 35 -7.91 4.66 3.74
CA LEU A 35 -7.69 5.25 2.42
C LEU A 35 -9.00 5.35 1.63
N THR A 36 -9.08 6.32 0.72
CA THR A 36 -10.12 6.27 -0.31
C THR A 36 -9.78 5.18 -1.31
N TYR A 37 -10.79 4.59 -1.97
CA TYR A 37 -10.58 3.58 -3.01
C TYR A 37 -9.58 4.03 -4.08
N ILE A 38 -9.72 5.28 -4.54
CA ILE A 38 -8.80 5.89 -5.51
C ILE A 38 -7.37 5.92 -4.96
N THR A 39 -7.15 6.48 -3.77
CA THR A 39 -5.79 6.56 -3.19
C THR A 39 -5.18 5.18 -2.94
N SER A 40 -5.99 4.20 -2.49
CA SER A 40 -5.52 2.82 -2.33
C SER A 40 -5.10 2.22 -3.66
N GLY A 41 -5.92 2.33 -4.71
CA GLY A 41 -5.57 1.83 -6.04
C GLY A 41 -4.31 2.50 -6.60
N THR A 42 -4.21 3.82 -6.43
CA THR A 42 -3.01 4.59 -6.80
C THR A 42 -1.75 4.08 -6.10
N LEU A 43 -1.81 3.84 -4.79
CA LEU A 43 -0.66 3.34 -4.03
C LEU A 43 -0.29 1.91 -4.44
N ARG A 44 -1.27 1.03 -4.72
CA ARG A 44 -1.00 -0.30 -5.28
C ARG A 44 -0.19 -0.19 -6.58
N ASN A 45 -0.68 0.61 -7.53
CA ASN A 45 0.01 0.81 -8.81
C ASN A 45 1.44 1.36 -8.60
N VAL A 46 1.64 2.30 -7.67
CA VAL A 46 2.98 2.80 -7.32
C VAL A 46 3.88 1.65 -6.89
N PHE A 47 3.46 0.81 -5.94
CA PHE A 47 4.27 -0.30 -5.43
C PHE A 47 4.47 -1.41 -6.46
N GLU A 48 3.49 -1.70 -7.30
CA GLU A 48 3.59 -2.69 -8.37
C GLU A 48 4.69 -2.36 -9.37
N ASN A 49 4.93 -1.07 -9.65
CA ASN A 49 6.04 -0.64 -10.49
C ASN A 49 7.43 -0.91 -9.87
N TYR A 50 7.49 -1.16 -8.56
CA TYR A 50 8.69 -1.65 -7.87
C TYR A 50 8.68 -3.16 -7.68
N GLY A 51 7.74 -3.89 -8.29
CA GLY A 51 7.56 -5.33 -8.12
C GLY A 51 7.02 -5.72 -6.74
N ILE A 52 6.42 -4.76 -6.02
CA ILE A 52 5.89 -4.97 -4.68
C ILE A 52 4.37 -5.11 -4.76
N HIS A 53 3.87 -6.25 -4.29
CA HIS A 53 2.44 -6.46 -4.09
C HIS A 53 2.17 -6.49 -2.58
N ILE A 54 1.37 -5.53 -2.09
CA ILE A 54 0.93 -5.53 -0.69
C ILE A 54 -0.04 -6.72 -0.51
N PRO A 55 0.24 -7.66 0.40
CA PRO A 55 -0.58 -8.85 0.53
C PRO A 55 -1.92 -8.52 1.19
N ILE A 56 -2.95 -9.28 0.80
CA ILE A 56 -4.29 -9.23 1.36
C ILE A 56 -4.43 -10.41 2.32
N TYR A 57 -4.90 -10.16 3.55
CA TYR A 57 -5.19 -11.22 4.51
C TYR A 57 -6.53 -10.99 5.21
N ASP A 58 -7.34 -12.03 5.29
CA ASP A 58 -8.41 -12.13 6.29
C ASP A 58 -7.81 -12.65 7.60
N GLN A 59 -8.04 -11.92 8.69
CA GLN A 59 -7.59 -12.30 10.03
C GLN A 59 -8.20 -13.63 10.52
N TYR A 60 -9.35 -14.06 9.98
CA TYR A 60 -10.03 -15.29 10.35
C TYR A 60 -9.70 -16.48 9.44
N GLU A 61 -8.96 -16.25 8.35
CA GLU A 61 -8.50 -17.28 7.44
C GLU A 61 -6.97 -17.31 7.35
N PRO A 62 -6.25 -17.69 8.43
CA PRO A 62 -4.80 -17.80 8.39
C PRO A 62 -4.35 -18.84 7.35
N PRO A 63 -3.21 -18.63 6.67
CA PRO A 63 -2.70 -19.58 5.70
C PRO A 63 -2.32 -20.91 6.38
N ASN A 64 -2.51 -22.03 5.67
CA ASN A 64 -2.15 -23.37 6.14
C ASN A 64 -0.67 -23.50 6.57
N SER A 65 0.22 -22.71 5.95
CA SER A 65 1.66 -22.65 6.29
C SER A 65 1.93 -22.04 7.66
N LYS A 66 0.95 -21.33 8.22
CA LYS A 66 1.05 -20.50 9.42
C LYS A 66 2.07 -19.37 9.31
N ILE A 67 2.45 -19.00 8.10
CA ILE A 67 3.42 -17.94 7.80
C ILE A 67 2.78 -16.98 6.81
N LEU A 68 2.74 -15.70 7.18
CA LEU A 68 2.37 -14.61 6.28
C LEU A 68 3.55 -14.25 5.36
N GLU A 69 3.28 -14.18 4.07
CA GLU A 69 4.20 -13.75 3.01
C GLU A 69 4.20 -12.22 2.96
N LEU A 70 4.86 -11.61 3.95
CA LEU A 70 4.92 -10.16 4.11
C LEU A 70 6.07 -9.55 3.29
N VAL A 71 5.84 -8.35 2.76
CA VAL A 71 6.89 -7.53 2.14
C VAL A 71 7.77 -6.91 3.21
N SER A 72 9.09 -6.92 3.02
CA SER A 72 10.01 -6.32 3.98
C SER A 72 9.75 -4.81 4.14
N PRO A 73 9.70 -4.26 5.38
CA PRO A 73 9.57 -2.83 5.59
C PRO A 73 10.69 -2.04 4.89
N TYR A 74 11.88 -2.64 4.75
CA TYR A 74 12.99 -2.03 4.01
C TYR A 74 12.68 -1.85 2.52
N GLU A 75 12.04 -2.84 1.89
CA GLU A 75 11.66 -2.76 0.47
C GLU A 75 10.60 -1.67 0.26
N ILE A 76 9.63 -1.57 1.18
CA ILE A 76 8.64 -0.48 1.17
C ILE A 76 9.32 0.89 1.27
N VAL A 77 10.29 1.06 2.17
CA VAL A 77 11.04 2.33 2.30
C VAL A 77 11.74 2.70 0.98
N LEU A 78 12.42 1.75 0.33
CA LEU A 78 13.10 2.00 -0.94
C LEU A 78 12.12 2.39 -2.04
N ALA A 79 10.99 1.70 -2.14
CA ALA A 79 9.95 2.02 -3.11
C ALA A 79 9.34 3.40 -2.86
N CYS A 80 9.07 3.76 -1.60
CA CYS A 80 8.61 5.10 -1.25
C CYS A 80 9.63 6.18 -1.62
N ASP A 81 10.91 5.98 -1.31
CA ASP A 81 11.98 6.94 -1.67
C ASP A 81 12.09 7.12 -3.18
N GLY A 82 12.04 6.03 -3.94
CA GLY A 82 11.98 6.07 -5.40
C GLY A 82 10.78 6.85 -5.90
N ALA A 83 9.57 6.48 -5.46
CA ALA A 83 8.32 7.11 -5.90
C ALA A 83 8.29 8.60 -5.57
N ILE A 84 8.65 8.99 -4.34
CA ILE A 84 8.69 10.40 -3.92
C ILE A 84 9.65 11.21 -4.78
N LYS A 85 10.84 10.66 -5.10
CA LYS A 85 11.81 11.34 -5.96
C LYS A 85 11.21 11.61 -7.34
N ILE A 86 10.58 10.61 -7.94
CA ILE A 86 9.94 10.72 -9.27
C ILE A 86 8.85 11.77 -9.27
N LEU A 87 7.96 11.74 -8.26
CA LEU A 87 6.83 12.66 -8.15
C LEU A 87 7.28 14.12 -7.94
N LYS A 88 8.44 14.33 -7.31
CA LYS A 88 9.03 15.67 -7.12
C LYS A 88 9.80 16.16 -8.35
N GLU A 89 10.51 15.28 -9.05
CA GLU A 89 11.39 15.64 -10.17
C GLU A 89 10.65 15.62 -11.52
N GLY A 90 9.51 14.94 -11.62
CA GLY A 90 8.69 14.83 -12.83
C GLY A 90 9.35 14.00 -13.94
N ILE A 91 10.37 13.20 -13.63
CA ILE A 91 11.17 12.45 -14.59
C ILE A 91 11.54 11.10 -13.97
N ASN A 92 11.00 9.98 -14.52
CA ASN A 92 11.63 8.67 -14.34
C ASN A 92 11.81 7.94 -15.66
N PRO A 93 13.05 7.64 -16.08
CA PRO A 93 13.29 6.79 -17.24
C PRO A 93 12.95 5.31 -17.04
N GLU A 94 12.62 4.85 -15.83
CA GLU A 94 12.37 3.43 -15.50
C GLU A 94 10.89 3.03 -15.38
N PHE A 95 9.94 3.98 -15.40
CA PHE A 95 8.51 3.67 -15.48
C PHE A 95 8.11 3.61 -16.95
N GLU A 96 7.97 2.40 -17.49
CA GLU A 96 7.43 2.19 -18.83
C GLU A 96 5.90 2.28 -18.76
N GLY A 97 5.33 3.22 -19.51
CA GLY A 97 3.91 3.19 -19.84
C GLY A 97 3.58 1.95 -20.67
N PHE A 98 2.28 1.65 -20.84
CA PHE A 98 1.81 0.50 -21.63
C PHE A 98 2.31 0.50 -23.09
N ASP A 99 2.76 1.64 -23.61
CA ASP A 99 3.31 1.84 -24.96
C ASP A 99 4.84 1.74 -25.04
N GLY A 100 5.53 1.53 -23.90
CA GLY A 100 6.98 1.52 -23.82
C GLY A 100 7.62 2.92 -23.87
N GLU A 101 6.82 4.00 -23.82
CA GLU A 101 7.35 5.34 -23.59
C GLU A 101 7.58 5.59 -22.10
N LYS A 102 8.61 6.40 -21.80
CA LYS A 102 8.93 6.84 -20.44
C LYS A 102 7.77 7.68 -19.93
N SER A 103 6.96 7.10 -19.04
CA SER A 103 5.75 7.75 -18.59
C SER A 103 5.98 8.49 -17.27
N LEU A 104 5.19 9.53 -17.06
CA LEU A 104 4.91 10.00 -15.70
C LEU A 104 4.20 8.87 -14.95
N LEU A 105 4.26 8.90 -13.62
CA LEU A 105 3.60 7.89 -12.79
C LEU A 105 2.07 7.86 -13.00
N TRP A 106 1.52 8.89 -13.66
CA TRP A 106 0.10 9.14 -13.89
C TRP A 106 -0.18 9.42 -15.36
N GLU A 107 -1.36 9.00 -15.80
CA GLU A 107 -1.97 9.42 -17.06
C GLU A 107 -2.96 10.59 -16.82
N LEU A 108 -3.32 11.32 -17.88
CA LEU A 108 -4.31 12.41 -17.77
C LEU A 108 -5.69 11.91 -17.34
N ASP A 109 -5.99 10.64 -17.58
CA ASP A 109 -7.22 9.98 -17.17
C ASP A 109 -7.29 9.72 -15.66
N ASP A 110 -6.16 9.79 -14.93
CA ASP A 110 -6.11 9.74 -13.46
C ASP A 110 -6.64 11.04 -12.80
N LEU A 111 -6.88 12.09 -13.59
CA LEU A 111 -7.42 13.39 -13.18
C LEU A 111 -8.95 13.45 -13.30
N ASP A 112 -9.68 12.37 -12.99
CA ASP A 112 -11.15 12.44 -12.95
C ASP A 112 -11.57 13.11 -11.64
N GLY A 113 -11.54 14.45 -11.62
CA GLY A 113 -11.87 15.34 -10.49
C GLY A 113 -13.30 15.23 -9.93
N ARG A 114 -14.01 14.13 -10.20
CA ARG A 114 -15.31 13.78 -9.61
C ARG A 114 -15.08 13.00 -8.31
N ASN A 115 -15.95 13.23 -7.31
CA ASN A 115 -15.90 12.56 -6.00
C ASN A 115 -14.61 12.75 -5.16
N GLY A 116 -13.96 13.92 -5.25
CA GLY A 116 -12.80 14.24 -4.40
C GLY A 116 -11.45 13.79 -4.98
N GLY A 117 -11.39 13.59 -6.30
CA GLY A 117 -10.15 13.51 -7.08
C GLY A 117 -9.42 14.86 -7.15
N SER A 118 -8.12 14.80 -7.50
CA SER A 118 -7.27 15.98 -7.63
C SER A 118 -7.58 16.74 -8.93
N ARG A 119 -7.50 18.08 -8.91
CA ARG A 119 -7.80 18.92 -10.08
C ARG A 119 -6.59 19.10 -10.98
N THR A 120 -5.39 18.89 -10.44
CA THR A 120 -4.12 18.94 -11.17
C THR A 120 -3.20 17.78 -10.78
N ILE A 121 -2.21 17.52 -11.63
CA ILE A 121 -1.17 16.50 -11.37
C ILE A 121 -0.36 16.88 -10.13
N GLU A 122 -0.10 18.17 -9.90
CA GLU A 122 0.62 18.65 -8.72
C GLU A 122 -0.15 18.34 -7.43
N GLU A 123 -1.46 18.60 -7.39
CA GLU A 123 -2.31 18.25 -6.25
C GLU A 123 -2.35 16.73 -6.01
N LEU A 124 -2.35 15.92 -7.08
CA LEU A 124 -2.25 14.46 -6.99
C LEU A 124 -0.89 14.04 -6.42
N ASN A 125 0.20 14.61 -6.94
CA ASN A 125 1.56 14.33 -6.49
C ASN A 125 1.71 14.66 -5.00
N GLU A 126 1.30 15.85 -4.55
CA GLU A 126 1.41 16.25 -3.15
C GLU A 126 0.66 15.27 -2.24
N ARG A 127 -0.59 14.93 -2.59
CA ARG A 127 -1.39 13.99 -1.80
C ARG A 127 -0.76 12.59 -1.72
N ILE A 128 -0.23 12.08 -2.83
CA ILE A 128 0.41 10.76 -2.85
C ILE A 128 1.75 10.79 -2.14
N ILE A 129 2.55 11.85 -2.30
CA ILE A 129 3.80 12.06 -1.55
C ILE A 129 3.53 12.04 -0.05
N ASP A 130 2.50 12.74 0.43
CA ASP A 130 2.14 12.75 1.85
C ASP A 130 1.84 11.33 2.38
N LYS A 131 1.15 10.52 1.58
CA LYS A 131 0.87 9.12 1.93
C LYS A 131 2.12 8.25 1.88
N LEU A 132 2.99 8.43 0.89
CA LEU A 132 4.25 7.71 0.78
C LEU A 132 5.20 8.05 1.93
N GLU A 133 5.30 9.32 2.33
CA GLU A 133 6.11 9.74 3.49
C GLU A 133 5.57 9.14 4.79
N TYR A 134 4.25 9.06 4.94
CA TYR A 134 3.63 8.41 6.09
C TYR A 134 3.93 6.90 6.13
N ILE A 135 3.71 6.20 5.01
CA ILE A 135 4.01 4.75 4.87
C ILE A 135 5.49 4.48 5.11
N LYS A 136 6.38 5.31 4.53
CA LYS A 136 7.83 5.25 4.75
C LYS A 136 8.20 5.44 6.22
N SER A 137 7.60 6.40 6.90
CA SER A 137 7.85 6.67 8.33
C SER A 137 7.48 5.46 9.19
N ILE A 138 6.33 4.83 8.92
CA ILE A 138 5.87 3.61 9.58
C ILE A 138 6.81 2.44 9.27
N SER A 139 7.15 2.22 7.99
CA SER A 139 8.04 1.14 7.55
C SER A 139 9.44 1.25 8.16
N ASN A 140 9.99 2.46 8.27
CA ASN A 140 11.27 2.72 8.95
C ASN A 140 11.26 2.33 10.43
N ARG A 141 10.08 2.25 11.06
CA ARG A 141 9.91 1.78 12.45
C ARG A 141 9.74 0.26 12.53
N GLY A 142 9.82 -0.45 11.42
CA GLY A 142 9.76 -1.92 11.31
C GLY A 142 8.35 -2.49 11.22
N TYR A 143 7.36 -1.69 10.78
CA TYR A 143 6.00 -2.16 10.59
C TYR A 143 5.80 -2.73 9.19
N TYR A 144 5.04 -3.81 9.12
CA TYR A 144 4.56 -4.44 7.90
C TYR A 144 3.21 -3.85 7.50
N PHE A 145 2.84 -3.98 6.22
CA PHE A 145 1.56 -3.56 5.69
C PHE A 145 0.83 -4.75 5.07
N ILE A 146 -0.48 -4.80 5.29
CA ILE A 146 -1.39 -5.68 4.58
C ILE A 146 -2.63 -4.90 4.21
N GLU A 147 -3.43 -5.44 3.31
CA GLU A 147 -4.78 -4.98 3.08
C GLU A 147 -5.77 -5.90 3.79
N ASN A 148 -6.78 -5.32 4.43
CA ASN A 148 -7.89 -6.11 4.97
C ASN A 148 -8.77 -6.57 3.80
N ASP A 149 -9.12 -7.86 3.79
CA ASP A 149 -10.22 -8.39 2.99
C ASP A 149 -11.53 -8.14 3.79
N ASP A 150 -12.11 -6.95 3.65
CA ASP A 150 -13.40 -6.56 4.26
C ASP A 150 -14.60 -6.84 3.35
#